data_AF-J3FKN1-F1
#
_entry.id   AF-J3FKN1-F1
#
_cell.length_a   1.000
_cell.length_b   1.000
_cell.length_c   1.000
_cell.angle_alpha   90.00
_cell.angle_beta   90.00
_cell.angle_gamma   90.00
#
_symmetry.space_group_name_H-M   'P 1'
#
loop_
_entity.id
_entity.type
_entity.pdbx_description
1 polymer ?
#
loop_
_entity_poly.entity_id
_entity_poly.type
_entity_poly.pdbx_seq_one_letter_code
_entity_poly.pdbx_strand_id
1 'polypeptide(L)'
;MFNPDAYMIKKLPWLMFFAVAFVGGFKVSGFPYYWYLYISIVFFMLNATLYLAYRCERYTSFVLIMLCAGLYSFIYLLSSLSYLLSKKDLGLGVVGAVMAGVGPMLIVVALFFLIYFTKSSFFPFEIDGGKVAAREFKAKDFGFVGGVFVGVSTLIGSLFVKSVGSFSGGAVSILLGTCMCVYLLIRLRHIIRGIRTLRLQERGMPIPYTFMRIDEIREARNRWWMGRLLKWLGSLRSSA
;
A
#
# COMPACT_ATOMS: atom_id res chain seq x y z
N MET A 1 -1.40 -6.02 10.82
CA MET A 1 -0.68 -4.87 10.21
C MET A 1 -0.67 -3.63 11.10
N PHE A 2 -1.81 -3.23 11.68
CA PHE A 2 -1.92 -1.94 12.39
C PHE A 2 -1.55 -1.95 13.88
N ASN A 3 -1.24 -3.12 14.44
CA ASN A 3 -0.55 -3.28 15.72
C ASN A 3 0.63 -4.25 15.48
N PRO A 4 1.76 -3.78 14.92
CA PRO A 4 2.83 -4.67 14.48
C PRO A 4 3.73 -5.06 15.66
N ASP A 5 3.87 -6.36 15.89
CA ASP A 5 4.90 -6.91 16.79
C ASP A 5 6.32 -6.65 16.23
N ALA A 6 7.33 -6.72 17.09
CA ALA A 6 8.73 -6.50 16.73
C ALA A 6 9.19 -7.32 15.50
N TYR A 7 8.66 -8.53 15.34
CA TYR A 7 8.92 -9.38 14.18
C TYR A 7 8.30 -8.83 12.88
N MET A 8 7.06 -8.36 12.96
CA MET A 8 6.32 -7.82 11.82
C MET A 8 6.92 -6.50 11.33
N ILE A 9 7.51 -5.70 12.22
CA ILE A 9 8.20 -4.45 11.84
C ILE A 9 9.41 -4.69 10.95
N LYS A 10 10.10 -5.82 11.09
CA LYS A 10 11.16 -6.21 10.16
C LYS A 10 10.60 -6.81 8.89
N LYS A 11 9.76 -7.84 9.00
CA LYS A 11 9.35 -8.65 7.85
C LYS A 11 8.47 -7.89 6.88
N LEU A 12 7.54 -7.07 7.38
CA LEU A 12 6.52 -6.46 6.55
C LEU A 12 7.11 -5.45 5.55
N PRO A 13 8.02 -4.51 5.95
CA PRO A 13 8.68 -3.63 4.99
C PRO A 13 9.53 -4.37 3.95
N TRP A 14 10.25 -5.42 4.37
CA TRP A 14 11.02 -6.26 3.44
C TRP A 14 10.12 -6.99 2.45
N LEU A 15 8.98 -7.54 2.90
CA LEU A 15 8.00 -8.16 2.02
C LEU A 15 7.45 -7.17 0.99
N MET A 16 7.11 -5.95 1.41
CA MET A 16 6.65 -4.91 0.48
C MET A 16 7.73 -4.49 -0.51
N PHE A 17 8.99 -4.39 -0.07
CA PHE A 17 10.12 -4.13 -0.95
C PHE A 17 10.26 -5.20 -2.03
N PHE A 18 10.27 -6.49 -1.65
CA PHE A 18 10.37 -7.58 -2.61
C PHE A 18 9.16 -7.64 -3.53
N ALA A 19 7.95 -7.37 -3.03
CA ALA A 19 6.76 -7.28 -3.87
C ALA A 19 6.91 -6.17 -4.93
N VAL A 20 7.32 -4.97 -4.54
CA VAL A 20 7.49 -3.84 -5.48
C VAL A 20 8.62 -4.10 -6.48
N ALA A 21 9.75 -4.66 -6.03
CA ALA A 21 10.85 -5.02 -6.91
C ALA A 21 10.45 -6.11 -7.91
N PHE A 22 9.79 -7.19 -7.44
CA PHE A 22 9.32 -8.27 -8.29
C PHE A 22 8.35 -7.77 -9.37
N VAL A 23 7.37 -6.98 -8.94
CA VAL A 23 6.34 -6.42 -9.82
C VAL A 23 6.94 -5.42 -10.82
N GLY A 24 7.87 -4.57 -10.38
CA GLY A 24 8.59 -3.65 -11.25
C GLY A 24 9.59 -4.34 -12.19
N GLY A 25 9.91 -5.62 -12.00
CA GLY A 25 10.72 -6.38 -12.96
C GLY A 25 9.99 -6.64 -14.29
N PHE A 26 8.66 -6.60 -14.29
CA PHE A 26 7.85 -6.77 -15.50
C PHE A 26 7.91 -5.50 -16.36
N LYS A 27 8.87 -5.50 -17.29
CA LYS A 27 9.08 -4.41 -18.25
C LYS A 27 7.82 -4.11 -19.04
N VAL A 28 7.34 -2.87 -18.95
CA VAL A 28 6.32 -2.34 -19.86
C VAL A 28 6.97 -2.12 -21.22
N SER A 29 6.54 -2.88 -22.23
CA SER A 29 7.12 -2.83 -23.57
C SER A 29 6.96 -1.43 -24.19
N GLY A 30 8.04 -0.84 -24.71
CA GLY A 30 7.96 0.42 -25.47
C GLY A 30 8.36 1.70 -24.71
N PHE A 31 8.74 1.61 -23.43
CA PHE A 31 9.25 2.77 -22.69
C PHE A 31 10.79 2.86 -22.79
N PRO A 32 11.36 3.88 -23.49
CA PRO A 32 12.78 4.16 -23.38
C PRO A 32 13.11 4.58 -21.94
N TYR A 33 14.30 4.23 -21.45
CA TYR A 33 14.76 4.51 -20.08
C TYR A 33 14.01 3.81 -18.92
N TYR A 34 13.14 2.84 -19.22
CA TYR A 34 12.43 2.07 -18.19
C TYR A 34 13.33 1.53 -17.08
N TRP A 35 14.49 0.96 -17.44
CA TRP A 35 15.41 0.38 -16.47
C TRP A 35 16.00 1.42 -15.51
N TYR A 36 16.28 2.64 -15.98
CA TYR A 36 16.77 3.72 -15.10
C TYR A 36 15.69 4.15 -14.11
N LEU A 37 14.43 4.29 -14.56
CA LEU A 37 13.30 4.59 -13.69
C LEU A 37 13.04 3.47 -12.69
N TYR A 38 13.08 2.21 -13.13
CA TYR A 38 12.91 1.05 -12.28
C TYR A 38 14.00 0.97 -11.19
N ILE A 39 15.28 1.08 -11.56
CA ILE A 39 16.39 1.06 -10.60
C ILE A 39 16.27 2.22 -9.59
N SER A 40 15.88 3.41 -10.04
CA SER A 40 15.61 4.56 -9.17
C SER A 40 14.50 4.24 -8.16
N ILE A 41 13.36 3.71 -8.61
CA ILE A 41 12.23 3.35 -7.72
C ILE A 41 12.64 2.28 -6.72
N VAL A 42 13.35 1.24 -7.16
CA VAL A 42 13.86 0.18 -6.28
C VAL A 42 14.82 0.75 -5.24
N PHE A 43 15.71 1.66 -5.63
CA PHE A 43 16.62 2.32 -4.70
C PHE A 43 15.87 3.16 -3.65
N PHE A 44 14.90 3.98 -4.06
CA PHE A 44 14.08 4.75 -3.12
C PHE A 44 13.29 3.84 -2.17
N MET A 45 12.73 2.74 -2.67
CA MET A 45 12.01 1.77 -1.85
C MET A 45 12.92 1.01 -0.89
N LEU A 46 14.16 0.70 -1.29
CA LEU A 46 15.15 0.10 -0.42
C LEU A 46 15.47 1.03 0.76
N ASN A 47 15.71 2.31 0.47
CA ASN A 47 15.96 3.32 1.50
C ASN A 47 14.76 3.48 2.43
N ALA A 48 13.53 3.52 1.89
CA ALA A 48 12.31 3.56 2.68
C ALA A 48 12.18 2.33 3.58
N THR A 49 12.46 1.13 3.08
CA THR A 49 12.42 -0.13 3.84
C THR A 49 13.46 -0.15 4.95
N LEU A 50 14.68 0.30 4.70
CA LEU A 50 15.72 0.44 5.73
C LEU A 50 15.28 1.44 6.81
N TYR A 51 14.73 2.60 6.40
CA TYR A 51 14.20 3.58 7.33
C TYR A 51 13.08 2.99 8.19
N LEU A 52 12.09 2.31 7.59
CA LEU A 52 10.96 1.70 8.28
C LEU A 52 11.39 0.60 9.26
N ALA A 53 12.27 -0.30 8.83
CA ALA A 53 12.68 -1.45 9.62
C ALA A 53 13.56 -1.05 10.81
N TYR A 54 14.48 -0.10 10.63
CA TYR A 54 15.55 0.16 11.61
C TYR A 54 15.46 1.49 12.34
N ARG A 55 14.87 2.54 11.75
CA ARG A 55 14.89 3.90 12.33
C ARG A 55 13.51 4.47 12.63
N CYS A 56 12.47 4.00 11.97
CA CYS A 56 11.14 4.61 12.07
C CYS A 56 10.51 4.31 13.43
N GLU A 57 10.26 5.36 14.23
CA GLU A 57 9.53 5.26 15.49
C GLU A 57 8.13 5.88 15.40
N ARG A 58 7.89 6.66 14.34
CA ARG A 58 6.62 7.37 14.11
C ARG A 58 5.59 6.44 13.48
N TYR A 59 4.54 6.14 14.23
CA TYR A 59 3.49 5.22 13.82
C TYR A 59 2.78 5.68 12.53
N THR A 60 2.44 6.97 12.43
CA THR A 60 1.70 7.53 11.29
C THR A 60 2.46 7.46 9.97
N SER A 61 3.80 7.56 10.02
CA SER A 61 4.65 7.45 8.83
C SER A 61 4.80 6.00 8.40
N PHE A 62 5.00 5.09 9.36
CA PHE A 62 5.10 3.66 9.08
C PHE A 62 3.85 3.13 8.39
N VAL A 63 2.68 3.36 8.99
CA VAL A 63 1.43 2.81 8.44
C VAL A 63 1.11 3.41 7.07
N LEU A 64 1.35 4.70 6.87
CA LEU A 64 1.05 5.35 5.58
C LEU A 64 1.99 4.87 4.47
N ILE A 65 3.30 4.80 4.71
CA ILE A 65 4.26 4.32 3.69
C ILE A 65 3.95 2.86 3.34
N MET A 66 3.65 2.02 4.33
CA MET A 66 3.29 0.62 4.11
C MET A 66 1.99 0.45 3.33
N LEU A 67 0.98 1.27 3.62
CA LEU A 67 -0.30 1.26 2.90
C LEU A 67 -0.11 1.73 1.46
N CYS A 68 0.64 2.81 1.23
CA CYS A 68 0.95 3.31 -0.11
C CYS A 68 1.78 2.29 -0.91
N ALA A 69 2.79 1.66 -0.31
CA ALA A 69 3.62 0.64 -0.97
C ALA A 69 2.79 -0.60 -1.37
N GLY A 70 1.91 -1.06 -0.48
CA GLY A 70 1.01 -2.18 -0.76
C GLY A 70 -0.01 -1.86 -1.85
N LEU A 71 -0.63 -0.68 -1.83
CA LEU A 71 -1.53 -0.25 -2.90
C LEU A 71 -0.80 -0.13 -4.24
N TYR A 72 0.41 0.46 -4.23
CA TYR A 72 1.21 0.63 -5.44
C TYR A 72 1.53 -0.71 -6.11
N SER A 73 1.96 -1.73 -5.35
CA SER A 73 2.31 -3.04 -5.93
C SER A 73 1.11 -3.73 -6.57
N PHE A 74 -0.06 -3.72 -5.92
CA PHE A 74 -1.28 -4.29 -6.47
C PHE A 74 -1.80 -3.53 -7.70
N ILE A 75 -1.82 -2.20 -7.66
CA ILE A 75 -2.30 -1.36 -8.75
C ILE A 75 -1.37 -1.46 -9.97
N TYR A 76 -0.05 -1.45 -9.75
CA TYR A 76 0.91 -1.59 -10.84
C TYR A 76 0.75 -2.94 -11.56
N LEU A 77 0.57 -4.04 -10.81
CA LEU A 77 0.30 -5.35 -11.41
C LEU A 77 -0.94 -5.31 -12.32
N LEU A 78 -2.06 -4.81 -11.81
CA LEU A 78 -3.31 -4.72 -12.58
C LEU A 78 -3.17 -3.82 -13.81
N SER A 79 -2.46 -2.70 -13.67
CA SER A 79 -2.21 -1.75 -14.76
C SER A 79 -1.30 -2.35 -15.85
N SER A 80 -0.27 -3.10 -15.44
CA SER A 80 0.64 -3.80 -16.36
C SER A 80 -0.07 -4.92 -17.13
N LEU A 81 -0.95 -5.69 -16.45
CA LEU A 81 -1.78 -6.71 -17.08
C LEU A 81 -2.78 -6.10 -18.07
N SER A 82 -3.42 -4.98 -17.69
CA SER A 82 -4.35 -4.26 -18.57
C SER A 82 -3.67 -3.77 -19.84
N TYR A 83 -2.48 -3.16 -19.71
CA TYR A 83 -1.68 -2.76 -20.86
C TYR A 83 -1.34 -3.95 -21.79
N LEU A 84 -0.91 -5.08 -21.21
CA LEU A 84 -0.51 -6.26 -21.99
C LEU A 84 -1.69 -6.89 -22.73
N LEU A 85 -2.85 -7.04 -22.08
CA LEU A 85 -4.05 -7.58 -22.72
C LEU A 85 -4.58 -6.65 -23.81
N SER A 86 -4.60 -5.35 -23.57
CA SER A 86 -5.05 -4.39 -24.59
C SER A 86 -4.16 -4.38 -25.83
N LYS A 87 -2.86 -4.61 -25.64
CA LYS A 87 -1.91 -4.68 -26.76
C LYS A 87 -1.93 -6.02 -27.49
N LYS A 88 -2.08 -7.15 -26.77
CA LYS A 88 -2.01 -8.50 -27.33
C LYS A 88 -3.35 -9.03 -27.83
N ASP A 89 -4.40 -8.91 -27.02
CA ASP A 89 -5.71 -9.54 -27.29
C ASP A 89 -6.62 -8.62 -28.11
N LEU A 90 -6.57 -7.32 -27.85
CA LEU A 90 -7.45 -6.33 -28.50
C LEU A 90 -6.79 -5.63 -29.70
N GLY A 91 -5.49 -5.85 -29.94
CA GLY A 91 -4.74 -5.21 -31.03
C GLY A 91 -4.76 -3.68 -30.99
N LEU A 92 -5.07 -3.07 -29.84
CA LEU A 92 -5.20 -1.63 -29.71
C LEU A 92 -3.85 -0.95 -29.99
N GLY A 93 -3.91 0.18 -30.69
CA GLY A 93 -2.74 1.04 -30.87
C GLY A 93 -2.11 1.45 -29.53
N VAL A 94 -0.86 1.94 -29.56
CA VAL A 94 -0.07 2.28 -28.36
C VAL A 94 -0.85 3.18 -27.40
N VAL A 95 -1.59 4.17 -27.92
CA VAL A 95 -2.40 5.10 -27.12
C VAL A 95 -3.55 4.37 -26.40
N GLY A 96 -4.26 3.47 -27.09
CA GLY A 96 -5.36 2.71 -26.51
C GLY A 96 -4.90 1.75 -25.41
N ALA A 97 -3.77 1.07 -25.64
CA ALA A 97 -3.18 0.18 -24.63
C ALA A 97 -2.68 0.95 -23.39
N VAL A 98 -2.10 2.15 -23.57
CA VAL A 98 -1.70 3.01 -22.46
C VAL A 98 -2.92 3.48 -21.66
N MET A 99 -3.99 3.94 -22.32
CA MET A 99 -5.21 4.36 -21.62
C MET A 99 -5.83 3.22 -20.81
N ALA A 100 -5.88 2.01 -21.38
CA ALA A 100 -6.38 0.83 -20.68
C ALA A 100 -5.50 0.46 -19.46
N GLY A 101 -4.18 0.62 -19.57
CA GLY A 101 -3.25 0.45 -18.45
C GLY A 101 -3.43 1.48 -17.33
N VAL A 102 -3.64 2.75 -17.69
CA VAL A 102 -3.76 3.87 -16.74
C VAL A 102 -5.12 3.89 -16.03
N GLY A 103 -6.18 3.36 -16.65
CA GLY A 103 -7.54 3.36 -16.10
C GLY A 103 -7.66 2.81 -14.67
N PRO A 104 -7.27 1.56 -14.39
CA PRO A 104 -7.31 0.98 -13.04
C PRO A 104 -6.53 1.81 -12.01
N MET A 105 -5.38 2.36 -12.43
CA MET A 105 -4.56 3.20 -11.56
C MET A 105 -5.28 4.50 -11.16
N LEU A 106 -5.88 5.20 -12.12
CA LEU A 106 -6.62 6.43 -11.86
C LEU A 106 -7.80 6.21 -10.92
N ILE A 107 -8.58 5.12 -11.10
CA ILE A 107 -9.74 4.82 -10.27
C ILE A 107 -9.31 4.63 -8.80
N VAL A 108 -8.29 3.81 -8.56
CA VAL A 108 -7.85 3.48 -7.20
C VAL A 108 -7.16 4.68 -6.53
N VAL A 109 -6.35 5.44 -7.26
CA VAL A 109 -5.69 6.65 -6.74
C VAL A 109 -6.72 7.75 -6.43
N ALA A 110 -7.67 7.99 -7.32
CA ALA A 110 -8.74 8.96 -7.10
C ALA A 110 -9.56 8.60 -5.85
N LEU A 111 -9.93 7.32 -5.70
CA LEU A 111 -10.65 6.85 -4.52
C LEU A 111 -9.83 7.00 -3.24
N PHE A 112 -8.53 6.70 -3.28
CA PHE A 112 -7.63 6.91 -2.15
C PHE A 112 -7.61 8.38 -1.70
N PHE A 113 -7.46 9.31 -2.65
CA PHE A 113 -7.49 10.74 -2.35
C PHE A 113 -8.85 11.19 -1.82
N LEU A 114 -9.95 10.73 -2.42
CA LEU A 114 -11.30 11.02 -1.92
C LEU A 114 -11.46 10.59 -0.47
N ILE A 115 -11.04 9.37 -0.14
CA ILE A 115 -11.09 8.82 1.20
C ILE A 115 -10.20 9.63 2.16
N TYR A 116 -8.99 9.99 1.72
CA TYR A 116 -8.03 10.76 2.50
C TYR A 116 -8.55 12.18 2.81
N PHE A 117 -9.18 12.84 1.85
CA PHE A 117 -9.68 14.21 2.00
C PHE A 117 -11.04 14.31 2.71
N THR A 118 -11.84 13.24 2.71
CA THR A 118 -13.13 13.21 3.41
C THR A 118 -12.95 13.26 4.94
N LYS A 119 -13.83 13.99 5.63
CA LYS A 119 -13.83 14.09 7.11
C LYS A 119 -14.02 12.72 7.78
N SER A 120 -13.34 12.50 8.90
CA SER A 120 -13.52 11.31 9.75
C SER A 120 -14.75 11.49 10.64
N SER A 121 -15.74 10.60 10.51
CA SER A 121 -16.85 10.49 11.46
C SER A 121 -16.51 9.56 12.63
N PHE A 122 -15.53 8.67 12.46
CA PHE A 122 -15.14 7.65 13.44
C PHE A 122 -13.62 7.60 13.60
N PHE A 123 -13.14 7.52 14.84
CA PHE A 123 -11.72 7.45 15.19
C PHE A 123 -11.36 6.04 15.67
N PRO A 124 -10.67 5.22 14.86
CA PRO A 124 -10.42 3.80 15.16
C PRO A 124 -9.14 3.53 15.96
N PHE A 125 -8.51 4.55 16.53
CA PHE A 125 -7.23 4.43 17.22
C PHE A 125 -7.40 4.57 18.73
N GLU A 126 -6.68 3.73 19.47
CA GLU A 126 -6.51 3.84 20.91
C GLU A 126 -5.22 4.60 21.18
N ILE A 127 -5.33 5.67 21.99
CA ILE A 127 -4.21 6.52 22.36
C ILE A 127 -3.97 6.33 23.86
N ASP A 128 -2.78 5.87 24.22
CA ASP A 128 -2.34 5.76 25.61
C ASP A 128 -0.98 6.45 25.76
N GLY A 129 -0.94 7.57 26.49
CA GLY A 129 0.31 8.31 26.76
C GLY A 129 1.11 8.75 25.52
N GLY A 130 0.46 9.00 24.38
CA GLY A 130 1.14 9.32 23.11
C GLY A 130 1.60 8.11 22.29
N LYS A 131 1.31 6.89 22.76
CA LYS A 131 1.43 5.65 22.01
C LYS A 131 0.10 5.32 21.33
N VAL A 132 0.17 4.82 20.10
CA VAL A 132 -1.01 4.56 19.27
C VAL A 132 -1.04 3.11 18.81
N ALA A 133 -2.21 2.48 18.95
CA ALA A 133 -2.56 1.23 18.30
C ALA A 133 -3.91 1.37 17.59
N ALA A 134 -4.07 0.74 16.43
CA ALA A 134 -5.41 0.61 15.86
C ALA A 134 -6.20 -0.37 16.73
N ARG A 135 -7.41 0.02 17.13
CA ARG A 135 -8.34 -0.86 17.82
C ARG A 135 -8.61 -2.07 16.91
N GLU A 136 -8.57 -3.28 17.45
CA GLU A 136 -8.80 -4.49 16.68
C GLU A 136 -10.17 -4.41 16.00
N PHE A 137 -10.17 -4.36 14.66
CA PHE A 137 -11.39 -4.48 13.89
C PHE A 137 -11.92 -5.90 14.09
N LYS A 138 -12.98 -6.04 14.90
CA LYS A 138 -13.66 -7.32 15.08
C LYS A 138 -14.10 -7.83 13.71
N ALA A 139 -13.56 -8.98 13.30
CA ALA A 139 -13.87 -9.64 12.04
C ALA A 139 -15.34 -10.05 11.87
N LYS A 140 -16.22 -9.78 12.85
CA LYS A 140 -17.64 -10.16 12.82
C LYS A 140 -18.47 -9.31 11.86
N ASP A 141 -18.08 -8.07 11.59
CA ASP A 141 -18.72 -7.19 10.59
C ASP A 141 -18.35 -7.57 9.14
N PHE A 142 -17.69 -8.71 8.95
CA PHE A 142 -17.13 -9.18 7.68
C PHE A 142 -18.15 -9.89 6.79
N GLY A 143 -19.09 -10.64 7.38
CA GLY A 143 -20.03 -11.48 6.62
C GLY A 143 -21.00 -10.69 5.75
N PHE A 144 -21.62 -9.65 6.30
CA PHE A 144 -22.70 -8.93 5.62
C PHE A 144 -22.18 -8.01 4.51
N VAL A 145 -21.20 -7.15 4.81
CA VAL A 145 -20.64 -6.20 3.82
C VAL A 145 -19.79 -6.92 2.77
N GLY A 146 -19.08 -7.97 3.17
CA GLY A 146 -18.36 -8.84 2.23
C GLY A 146 -19.32 -9.51 1.24
N GLY A 147 -20.43 -10.07 1.73
CA GLY A 147 -21.48 -10.67 0.90
C GLY A 147 -22.12 -9.69 -0.08
N VAL A 148 -22.41 -8.46 0.35
CA VAL A 148 -22.98 -7.42 -0.52
C VAL A 148 -22.00 -7.01 -1.63
N PHE A 149 -20.70 -6.89 -1.34
CA PHE A 149 -19.69 -6.56 -2.35
C PHE A 149 -19.45 -7.72 -3.34
N VAL A 150 -19.48 -8.96 -2.88
CA VAL A 150 -19.47 -10.14 -3.76
C VAL A 150 -20.72 -10.14 -4.64
N GLY A 151 -21.89 -9.82 -4.09
CA GLY A 151 -23.13 -9.69 -4.85
C GLY A 151 -23.08 -8.59 -5.91
N VAL A 152 -22.60 -7.40 -5.56
CA VAL A 152 -22.47 -6.25 -6.49
C VAL A 152 -21.43 -6.53 -7.57
N SER A 153 -20.27 -7.11 -7.23
CA SER A 153 -19.26 -7.50 -8.22
C SER A 153 -19.74 -8.62 -9.14
N THR A 154 -20.56 -9.56 -8.65
CA THR A 154 -21.18 -10.61 -9.46
C THR A 154 -22.28 -10.06 -10.38
N LEU A 155 -23.07 -9.08 -9.92
CA LEU A 155 -24.09 -8.40 -10.73
C LEU A 155 -23.48 -7.50 -11.81
N ILE A 156 -22.42 -6.78 -11.49
CA ILE A 156 -21.64 -6.04 -12.49
C ILE A 156 -21.00 -7.03 -13.46
N GLY A 157 -20.38 -8.10 -12.96
CA GLY A 157 -19.83 -9.17 -13.80
C GLY A 157 -20.87 -9.75 -14.76
N SER A 158 -22.08 -10.04 -14.29
CA SER A 158 -23.13 -10.64 -15.12
C SER A 158 -23.76 -9.67 -16.12
N LEU A 159 -23.91 -8.38 -15.77
CA LEU A 159 -24.39 -7.36 -16.70
C LEU A 159 -23.37 -7.04 -17.79
N PHE A 160 -22.08 -7.04 -17.47
CA PHE A 160 -21.00 -6.81 -18.44
C PHE A 160 -20.72 -8.03 -19.34
N VAL A 161 -20.81 -9.25 -18.80
CA VAL A 161 -20.73 -10.49 -19.60
C VAL A 161 -21.88 -10.58 -20.61
N LYS A 162 -23.04 -9.99 -20.30
CA LYS A 162 -24.21 -9.99 -21.19
C LYS A 162 -24.19 -8.88 -22.24
N SER A 163 -23.41 -7.79 -22.05
CA SER A 163 -23.39 -6.64 -22.96
C SER A 163 -22.25 -6.63 -23.98
N VAL A 164 -21.15 -7.36 -23.74
CA VAL A 164 -20.00 -7.41 -24.66
C VAL A 164 -19.54 -8.85 -24.82
N GLY A 165 -19.98 -9.49 -25.91
CA GLY A 165 -19.64 -10.86 -26.24
C GLY A 165 -18.12 -11.07 -26.43
N SER A 166 -17.60 -12.08 -25.75
CA SER A 166 -16.20 -12.56 -25.79
C SER A 166 -15.17 -11.66 -25.07
N PHE A 167 -15.23 -11.62 -23.74
CA PHE A 167 -14.14 -11.08 -22.92
C PHE A 167 -13.09 -12.17 -22.64
N SER A 168 -11.82 -11.91 -22.97
CA SER A 168 -10.67 -12.70 -22.52
C SER A 168 -10.68 -12.81 -20.99
N GLY A 169 -10.45 -13.99 -20.42
CA GLY A 169 -10.46 -14.21 -18.96
C GLY A 169 -9.54 -13.26 -18.20
N GLY A 170 -8.51 -12.73 -18.86
CA GLY A 170 -7.63 -11.69 -18.32
C GLY A 170 -8.37 -10.39 -17.99
N ALA A 171 -9.33 -9.97 -18.79
CA ALA A 171 -10.02 -8.70 -18.58
C ALA A 171 -11.06 -8.78 -17.44
N VAL A 172 -11.66 -9.96 -17.22
CA VAL A 172 -12.44 -10.25 -16.00
C VAL A 172 -11.55 -10.19 -14.75
N SER A 173 -10.33 -10.72 -14.83
CA SER A 173 -9.39 -10.71 -13.69
C SER A 173 -8.96 -9.28 -13.30
N ILE A 174 -8.81 -8.36 -14.26
CA ILE A 174 -8.49 -6.95 -13.99
C ILE A 174 -9.66 -6.25 -13.30
N LEU A 175 -10.89 -6.46 -13.77
CA LEU A 175 -12.08 -5.91 -13.16
C LEU A 175 -12.22 -6.39 -11.71
N LEU A 176 -12.13 -7.71 -11.48
CA LEU A 176 -12.19 -8.28 -10.13
C LEU A 176 -11.06 -7.76 -9.24
N GLY A 177 -9.82 -7.70 -9.74
CA GLY A 177 -8.68 -7.17 -9.01
C GLY A 177 -8.83 -5.69 -8.65
N THR A 178 -9.38 -4.88 -9.56
CA THR A 178 -9.65 -3.46 -9.32
C THR A 178 -10.75 -3.28 -8.28
N CYS A 179 -11.83 -4.06 -8.37
CA CYS A 179 -12.89 -4.11 -7.36
C CYS A 179 -12.35 -4.52 -5.98
N MET A 180 -11.43 -5.48 -5.92
CA MET A 180 -10.78 -5.87 -4.66
C MET A 180 -9.91 -4.75 -4.08
N CYS A 181 -9.18 -4.00 -4.91
CA CYS A 181 -8.42 -2.83 -4.45
C CYS A 181 -9.35 -1.74 -3.88
N VAL A 182 -10.45 -1.47 -4.58
CA VAL A 182 -11.51 -0.54 -4.12
C VAL A 182 -12.11 -1.01 -2.80
N TYR A 183 -12.42 -2.30 -2.67
CA TYR A 183 -12.94 -2.89 -1.43
C TYR A 183 -11.96 -2.73 -0.26
N LEU A 184 -10.67 -3.00 -0.48
CA LEU A 184 -9.63 -2.79 0.53
C LEU A 184 -9.52 -1.32 0.95
N LEU A 185 -9.60 -0.37 0.01
CA LEU A 185 -9.62 1.05 0.32
C LEU A 185 -10.83 1.45 1.17
N ILE A 186 -12.02 0.97 0.82
CA ILE A 186 -13.25 1.23 1.58
C ILE A 186 -13.16 0.64 2.99
N ARG A 187 -12.57 -0.55 3.15
CA ARG A 187 -12.30 -1.15 4.47
C ARG A 187 -11.34 -0.30 5.29
N LEU A 188 -10.24 0.12 4.67
CA LEU A 188 -9.19 0.90 5.30
C LEU A 188 -9.56 2.38 5.46
N ARG A 189 -10.74 2.81 5.00
CA ARG A 189 -11.15 4.23 5.00
C ARG A 189 -11.06 4.89 6.37
N HIS A 190 -11.48 4.18 7.42
CA HIS A 190 -11.46 4.70 8.78
C HIS A 190 -10.03 4.84 9.30
N ILE A 191 -9.16 3.90 8.94
CA ILE A 191 -7.73 3.91 9.29
C ILE A 191 -7.02 5.04 8.53
N ILE A 192 -7.23 5.15 7.21
CA ILE A 192 -6.63 6.22 6.37
C ILE A 192 -7.04 7.60 6.90
N ARG A 193 -8.33 7.80 7.18
CA ARG A 193 -8.84 9.05 7.75
C ARG A 193 -8.30 9.31 9.15
N GLY A 194 -8.24 8.30 10.01
CA GLY A 194 -7.69 8.45 11.35
C GLY A 194 -6.17 8.71 11.36
N ILE A 195 -5.41 8.19 10.39
CA ILE A 195 -3.98 8.54 10.23
C ILE A 195 -3.83 10.01 9.86
N ARG A 196 -4.72 10.54 9.01
CA ARG A 196 -4.71 11.98 8.69
C ARG A 196 -5.00 12.83 9.92
N THR A 197 -6.00 12.46 10.73
CA THR A 197 -6.29 13.21 11.96
C THR A 197 -5.15 13.13 12.96
N LEU A 198 -4.55 11.95 13.15
CA LEU A 198 -3.34 11.78 13.97
C LEU A 198 -2.19 12.66 13.46
N ARG A 199 -1.96 12.69 12.15
CA ARG A 199 -0.89 13.53 11.56
C ARG A 199 -1.15 15.02 11.74
N LEU A 200 -2.41 15.46 11.69
CA LEU A 200 -2.78 16.85 11.97
C LEU A 200 -2.59 17.19 13.44
N GLN A 201 -2.96 16.29 14.35
CA GLN A 201 -2.72 16.45 15.78
C GLN A 201 -1.22 16.47 16.12
N GLU A 202 -0.41 15.62 15.49
CA GLU A 202 1.05 15.60 15.66
C GLU A 202 1.72 16.94 15.31
N ARG A 203 1.14 17.75 14.42
CA ARG A 203 1.72 19.06 14.08
C ARG A 203 1.64 20.07 15.22
N GLY A 204 0.71 19.88 16.15
CA GLY A 204 0.53 20.75 17.32
C GLY A 204 1.21 20.24 18.59
N MET A 205 1.87 19.07 18.55
CA MET A 205 2.46 18.45 19.74
C MET A 205 4.00 18.45 19.68
N PRO A 206 4.68 18.58 20.83
CA PRO A 206 6.14 18.55 20.89
C PRO A 206 6.73 17.15 20.64
N ILE A 207 5.95 16.09 20.86
CA ILE A 207 6.39 14.69 20.72
C ILE A 207 5.46 13.97 19.73
N PRO A 208 5.99 13.29 18.68
CA PRO A 208 5.20 12.58 17.69
C PRO A 208 4.60 11.27 18.25
N TYR A 209 3.53 10.76 17.62
CA TYR A 209 2.91 9.50 18.04
C TYR A 209 3.83 8.31 17.73
N THR A 210 4.00 7.46 18.73
CA THR A 210 4.86 6.27 18.65
C THR A 210 4.04 4.98 18.70
N PHE A 211 4.68 3.84 18.42
CA PHE A 211 4.05 2.53 18.52
C PHE A 211 3.73 2.18 19.97
N MET A 212 2.62 1.47 20.20
CA MET A 212 2.24 0.94 21.52
C MET A 212 3.36 0.11 22.17
N ARG A 213 4.05 -0.72 21.38
CA ARG A 213 5.15 -1.58 21.83
C ARG A 213 6.54 -1.05 21.45
N ILE A 214 6.72 0.28 21.43
CA ILE A 214 7.98 0.91 20.98
C ILE A 214 9.22 0.39 21.72
N ASP A 215 9.08 0.06 22.99
CA ASP A 215 10.19 -0.41 23.84
C ASP A 215 10.68 -1.79 23.37
N GLU A 216 9.77 -2.74 23.15
CA GLU A 216 10.07 -4.07 22.57
C GLU A 216 10.72 -3.95 21.17
N ILE A 217 10.25 -2.99 20.37
CA ILE A 217 10.74 -2.76 19.01
C ILE A 217 12.18 -2.24 19.06
N ARG A 218 12.48 -1.30 19.97
CA ARG A 218 13.84 -0.78 20.18
C ARG A 218 14.78 -1.88 20.65
N GLU A 219 14.36 -2.73 21.59
CA GLU A 219 15.16 -3.88 22.04
C GLU A 219 15.41 -4.89 20.92
N ALA A 220 14.40 -5.21 20.12
CA ALA A 220 14.54 -6.12 18.98
C ALA A 220 15.50 -5.55 17.93
N ARG A 221 15.41 -4.25 17.63
CA ARG A 221 16.32 -3.56 16.70
C ARG A 221 17.77 -3.58 17.20
N ASN A 222 17.99 -3.44 18.51
CA ASN A 222 19.33 -3.48 19.10
C ASN A 222 19.97 -4.87 18.98
N ARG A 223 19.16 -5.93 18.95
CA ARG A 223 19.63 -7.31 18.74
C ARG A 223 20.04 -7.60 17.29
N TRP A 224 19.41 -6.94 16.31
CA TRP A 224 19.69 -7.19 14.89
C TRP A 224 21.03 -6.63 14.43
N TRP A 225 21.78 -7.43 13.67
CA TRP A 225 23.12 -7.06 13.17
C TRP A 225 23.09 -5.80 12.29
N MET A 226 22.08 -5.64 11.44
CA MET A 226 21.90 -4.41 10.64
C MET A 226 21.61 -3.17 11.49
N GLY A 227 20.94 -3.33 12.65
CA GLY A 227 20.75 -2.25 13.60
C GLY A 227 22.08 -1.83 14.25
N ARG A 228 22.96 -2.81 14.55
CA ARG A 228 24.32 -2.57 15.04
C ARG A 228 25.21 -1.91 14.00
N LEU A 229 25.14 -2.35 12.73
CA LEU A 229 25.88 -1.74 11.62
C LEU A 229 25.48 -0.26 11.40
N LEU A 230 24.19 0.06 11.43
CA LEU A 230 23.73 1.45 11.31
C LEU A 230 24.17 2.32 12.48
N LYS A 231 24.20 1.79 13.71
CA LYS A 231 24.75 2.51 14.88
C LYS A 231 26.25 2.74 14.74
N TRP A 232 26.99 1.73 14.30
CA TRP A 232 28.44 1.81 14.08
C TRP A 232 28.80 2.83 12.99
N LEU A 233 28.09 2.83 11.86
CA LEU A 233 28.23 3.84 10.81
C LEU A 233 27.87 5.25 11.30
N GLY A 234 26.88 5.35 12.20
CA GLY A 234 26.52 6.61 12.86
C GLY A 234 27.61 7.13 13.80
N SER A 235 28.25 6.26 14.59
CA SER A 235 29.33 6.64 15.51
C SER A 235 30.61 7.04 14.78
N LEU A 236 30.89 6.46 13.62
CA LEU A 236 32.03 6.88 12.78
C LEU A 236 31.92 8.34 12.34
N ARG A 237 30.69 8.84 12.15
CA ARG A 237 30.43 10.24 11.78
C ARG A 237 30.47 11.20 12.96
N SER A 238 30.36 10.74 14.21
CA SER A 238 30.52 11.62 15.39
C SER A 238 31.96 11.76 15.86
N SER A 239 32.88 10.97 15.31
CA SER A 239 34.31 10.99 15.63
C SER A 239 35.17 11.66 14.55
N ALA A 240 34.55 12.19 13.49
CA ALA A 240 35.16 12.99 12.43
C ALA A 240 34.57 14.40 12.46
#